data_AF-A0A1Y2SSA0-F1
#
_entry.id   AF-A0A1Y2SSA0-F1
#
_cell.length_a   1.000
_cell.length_b   1.000
_cell.length_c   1.000
_cell.angle_alpha   90.00
_cell.angle_beta   90.00
_cell.angle_gamma   90.00
#
_symmetry.space_group_name_H-M   'P 1'
#
loop_
_entity.id
_entity.type
_entity.pdbx_description
1 polymer ?
#
loop_
_entity_poly.entity_id
_entity_poly.type
_entity_poly.pdbx_seq_one_letter_code
_entity_poly.pdbx_strand_id
1 'polypeptide(L)'
;MDTVIQQSEPTLKKKAAVIASSYINCVLLQGREIPSIIASLTGSPELEKIKLEYARIFVEKCRVILASHTKSGKITTASLWAMLGAAETLSYAAANGDITATQAETELYAIIIAMVERSL
;
A
#
# COMPACT_ATOMS: atom_id res chain seq x y z
N MET A 1 7.05 -0.97 -9.72
CA MET A 1 6.34 -1.87 -8.77
C MET A 1 5.97 -3.21 -9.42
N ASP A 2 5.27 -3.23 -10.56
CA ASP A 2 4.78 -4.47 -11.21
C ASP A 2 5.85 -5.53 -11.48
N THR A 3 6.98 -5.13 -12.04
CA THR A 3 8.10 -6.03 -12.40
C THR A 3 8.73 -6.71 -11.18
N VAL A 4 8.96 -5.94 -10.11
CA VAL A 4 9.55 -6.44 -8.85
C VAL A 4 8.62 -7.42 -8.15
N ILE A 5 7.30 -7.16 -8.20
CA ILE A 5 6.30 -8.08 -7.66
C ILE A 5 6.28 -9.38 -8.45
N GLN A 6 6.32 -9.34 -9.78
CA GLN A 6 6.34 -10.55 -10.62
C GLN A 6 7.59 -11.41 -10.41
N GLN A 7 8.75 -10.78 -10.19
CA GLN A 7 10.03 -11.47 -10.01
C GLN A 7 10.28 -12.01 -8.59
N SER A 8 9.52 -11.54 -7.60
CA SER A 8 9.66 -12.00 -6.22
C SER A 8 9.15 -13.44 -6.03
N GLU A 9 9.78 -14.18 -5.11
CA GLU A 9 9.36 -15.53 -4.73
C GLU A 9 7.86 -15.58 -4.41
N PRO A 10 7.16 -16.68 -4.75
CA PRO A 10 5.71 -16.80 -4.58
C PRO A 10 5.33 -17.12 -3.12
N THR A 11 5.95 -16.45 -2.16
CA THR A 11 5.61 -16.57 -0.73
C THR A 11 4.92 -15.29 -0.27
N LEU A 12 3.92 -15.44 0.59
CA LEU A 12 3.20 -14.31 1.18
C LEU A 12 4.16 -13.28 1.79
N LYS A 13 5.17 -13.74 2.53
CA LYS A 13 6.17 -12.87 3.17
C LYS A 13 6.93 -12.02 2.15
N LYS A 14 7.38 -12.61 1.05
CA LYS A 14 8.12 -11.86 0.02
C LYS A 14 7.22 -10.90 -0.75
N LYS A 15 6.00 -11.30 -1.09
CA LYS A 15 5.01 -10.40 -1.71
C LYS A 15 4.66 -9.22 -0.79
N ALA A 16 4.38 -9.48 0.48
CA ALA A 16 4.09 -8.44 1.47
C ALA A 16 5.26 -7.46 1.62
N ALA A 17 6.50 -7.95 1.72
CA ALA A 17 7.68 -7.12 1.84
C ALA A 17 7.89 -6.23 0.60
N VAL A 18 7.71 -6.79 -0.60
CA VAL A 18 7.81 -6.01 -1.85
C VAL A 18 6.71 -4.98 -1.97
N ILE A 19 5.46 -5.30 -1.58
CA ILE A 19 4.36 -4.34 -1.58
C ILE A 19 4.67 -3.18 -0.63
N ALA A 20 5.08 -3.50 0.60
CA ALA A 20 5.39 -2.51 1.61
C ALA A 20 6.55 -1.59 1.18
N SER A 21 7.69 -2.16 0.81
CA SER A 21 8.85 -1.37 0.39
C SER A 21 8.59 -0.60 -0.91
N SER A 22 7.87 -1.18 -1.87
CA SER A 22 7.54 -0.46 -3.11
C SER A 22 6.64 0.73 -2.84
N TYR A 23 5.65 0.60 -1.96
CA TYR A 23 4.73 1.70 -1.66
C TYR A 23 5.44 2.81 -0.90
N ILE A 24 6.07 2.48 0.24
CA ILE A 24 6.76 3.46 1.09
C ILE A 24 7.87 4.16 0.30
N ASN A 25 8.75 3.43 -0.40
CA ASN A 25 9.81 4.07 -1.17
C ASN A 25 9.30 4.86 -2.36
N CYS A 26 8.23 4.43 -3.03
CA CYS A 26 7.65 5.24 -4.12
C CYS A 26 7.14 6.56 -3.56
N VAL A 27 6.44 6.54 -2.43
CA VAL A 27 5.96 7.76 -1.79
C VAL A 27 7.11 8.60 -1.29
N LEU A 28 8.19 8.05 -0.72
CA LEU A 28 9.33 8.84 -0.23
C LEU A 28 10.20 9.41 -1.37
N LEU A 29 10.46 8.63 -2.43
CA LEU A 29 11.26 9.05 -3.58
C LEU A 29 10.52 10.07 -4.45
N GLN A 30 9.21 9.93 -4.60
CA GLN A 30 8.35 10.89 -5.31
C GLN A 30 7.81 11.97 -4.35
N GLY A 31 8.12 11.88 -3.06
CA GLY A 31 7.43 12.52 -1.93
C GLY A 31 7.87 13.89 -1.53
N ARG A 32 8.75 14.56 -2.28
CA ARG A 32 8.82 16.01 -2.16
C ARG A 32 7.53 16.68 -2.69
N GLU A 33 6.73 15.98 -3.49
CA GLU A 33 5.50 16.53 -4.05
C GLU A 33 4.21 15.88 -3.53
N ILE A 34 4.22 14.66 -2.95
CA ILE A 34 2.98 13.95 -2.57
C ILE A 34 2.22 14.58 -1.39
N PRO A 35 2.85 15.02 -0.28
CA PRO A 35 2.13 15.75 0.78
C PRO A 35 1.53 17.07 0.26
N SER A 36 2.25 17.74 -0.64
CA SER A 36 1.80 18.95 -1.34
C SER A 36 0.64 18.66 -2.28
N ILE A 37 0.67 17.55 -3.01
CA ILE A 37 -0.40 17.10 -3.89
C ILE A 37 -1.60 16.69 -3.04
N ILE A 38 -1.51 15.81 -2.04
CA ILE A 38 -2.65 15.43 -1.19
C ILE A 38 -3.29 16.64 -0.48
N ALA A 39 -2.50 17.62 -0.03
CA ALA A 39 -3.02 18.88 0.51
C ALA A 39 -3.63 19.81 -0.56
N SER A 40 -3.19 19.73 -1.83
CA SER A 40 -3.74 20.50 -2.96
C SER A 40 -4.93 19.80 -3.65
N LEU A 41 -5.02 18.47 -3.58
CA LEU A 41 -6.12 17.66 -4.13
C LEU A 41 -7.43 17.92 -3.38
N THR A 42 -7.38 18.46 -2.16
CA THR A 42 -8.57 18.87 -1.39
C THR A 42 -9.33 20.04 -2.03
N GLY A 43 -8.74 20.72 -3.03
CA GLY A 43 -9.34 21.89 -3.70
C GLY A 43 -10.02 21.64 -5.05
N SER A 44 -9.86 20.46 -5.68
CA SER A 44 -10.45 20.15 -7.00
C SER A 44 -11.11 18.76 -7.01
N PRO A 45 -12.44 18.69 -7.21
CA PRO A 45 -13.17 17.43 -7.31
C PRO A 45 -12.64 16.48 -8.40
N GLU A 46 -12.11 17.02 -9.49
CA GLU A 46 -11.55 16.25 -10.62
C GLU A 46 -10.29 15.49 -10.18
N LEU A 47 -9.45 16.17 -9.40
CA LEU A 47 -8.21 15.65 -8.86
C LEU A 47 -8.45 14.58 -7.79
N GLU A 48 -9.45 14.77 -6.92
CA GLU A 48 -9.87 13.76 -5.95
C GLU A 48 -10.42 12.50 -6.64
N LYS A 49 -11.17 12.66 -7.74
CA LYS A 49 -11.65 11.53 -8.56
C LYS A 49 -10.49 10.71 -9.13
N ILE A 50 -9.48 11.38 -9.69
CA ILE A 50 -8.28 10.73 -10.23
C ILE A 50 -7.56 9.95 -9.11
N LYS A 51 -7.36 10.57 -7.94
CA LYS A 51 -6.75 9.90 -6.77
C LYS A 51 -7.50 8.62 -6.40
N LEU A 52 -8.82 8.69 -6.31
CA LEU A 52 -9.67 7.53 -5.98
C LEU A 52 -9.59 6.43 -7.04
N GLU A 53 -9.47 6.77 -8.32
CA GLU A 53 -9.27 5.78 -9.40
C GLU A 53 -7.92 5.07 -9.26
N TYR A 54 -6.84 5.79 -9.00
CA TYR A 54 -5.52 5.20 -8.71
C TYR A 54 -5.55 4.29 -7.48
N ALA A 55 -6.20 4.73 -6.39
CA ALA A 55 -6.37 3.95 -5.18
C ALA A 55 -7.10 2.62 -5.45
N ARG A 56 -8.16 2.65 -6.26
CA ARG A 56 -8.91 1.44 -6.67
C ARG A 56 -8.04 0.47 -7.46
N ILE A 57 -7.27 0.97 -8.44
CA ILE A 57 -6.34 0.16 -9.24
C ILE A 57 -5.31 -0.52 -8.33
N PHE A 58 -4.74 0.22 -7.38
CA PHE A 58 -3.77 -0.30 -6.43
C PHE A 58 -4.34 -1.39 -5.52
N VAL A 59 -5.51 -1.13 -4.93
CA VAL A 59 -6.22 -2.09 -4.06
C VAL A 59 -6.53 -3.37 -4.80
N GLU A 60 -7.00 -3.28 -6.05
CA GLU A 60 -7.33 -4.47 -6.84
C GLU A 60 -6.10 -5.26 -7.25
N LYS A 61 -5.00 -4.58 -7.58
CA LYS A 61 -3.71 -5.24 -7.80
C LYS A 61 -3.24 -6.00 -6.57
N CYS A 62 -3.33 -5.40 -5.38
CA CYS A 62 -2.99 -6.09 -4.13
C CYS A 62 -3.89 -7.31 -3.89
N ARG A 63 -5.19 -7.22 -4.19
CA ARG A 63 -6.11 -8.36 -4.12
C ARG A 63 -5.62 -9.51 -4.98
N VAL A 64 -5.32 -9.26 -6.26
CA VAL A 64 -4.88 -10.31 -7.20
C VAL A 64 -3.60 -10.98 -6.72
N ILE A 65 -2.63 -10.20 -6.23
CA ILE A 65 -1.34 -10.72 -5.75
C ILE A 65 -1.50 -11.58 -4.49
N LEU A 66 -2.38 -11.17 -3.57
CA LEU A 66 -2.49 -11.77 -2.25
C LEU A 66 -3.57 -12.87 -2.16
N ALA A 67 -4.50 -12.94 -3.12
CA ALA A 67 -5.61 -13.90 -3.09
C ALA A 67 -5.14 -15.37 -3.00
N SER A 68 -4.07 -15.73 -3.72
CA SER A 68 -3.47 -17.07 -3.72
C SER A 68 -2.84 -17.48 -2.38
N HIS A 69 -2.75 -16.55 -1.43
CA HIS A 69 -2.22 -16.78 -0.09
C HIS A 69 -3.30 -16.84 1.00
N THR A 70 -4.58 -16.74 0.63
CA THR A 70 -5.72 -16.89 1.56
C THR A 70 -6.35 -18.27 1.44
N LYS A 71 -6.83 -18.88 2.54
CA LYS A 71 -7.54 -20.18 2.49
C LYS A 71 -8.94 -20.04 1.93
N SER A 72 -9.63 -18.93 2.23
CA SER A 72 -10.96 -18.62 1.72
C SER A 72 -10.97 -18.10 0.27
N GLY A 73 -9.79 -17.80 -0.29
CA GLY A 73 -9.64 -17.14 -1.59
C GLY A 73 -10.14 -15.69 -1.63
N LYS A 74 -10.51 -15.10 -0.49
CA LYS A 74 -11.20 -13.81 -0.43
C LYS A 74 -10.60 -12.89 0.63
N ILE A 75 -10.03 -11.78 0.17
CA ILE A 75 -9.73 -10.60 1.00
C ILE A 75 -10.90 -9.63 0.81
N THR A 76 -11.46 -9.05 1.87
CA THR A 76 -12.57 -8.11 1.70
C THR A 76 -12.08 -6.78 1.13
N THR A 77 -12.95 -6.07 0.41
CA THR A 77 -12.64 -4.70 -0.06
C THR A 77 -12.32 -3.77 1.11
N ALA A 78 -13.07 -3.88 2.22
CA ALA A 78 -12.82 -3.09 3.42
C ALA A 78 -11.41 -3.30 3.99
N SER A 79 -10.94 -4.55 4.06
CA SER A 79 -9.59 -4.87 4.52
C SER A 79 -8.51 -4.23 3.64
N LEU A 80 -8.68 -4.24 2.33
CA LEU A 80 -7.71 -3.65 1.40
C LEU A 80 -7.68 -2.12 1.50
N TRP A 81 -8.83 -1.47 1.69
CA TRP A 81 -8.88 -0.03 1.95
C TRP A 81 -8.24 0.33 3.30
N ALA A 82 -8.43 -0.48 4.33
CA ALA A 82 -7.74 -0.30 5.62
C ALA A 82 -6.21 -0.41 5.45
N MET A 83 -5.73 -1.39 4.70
CA MET A 83 -4.31 -1.54 4.35
C MET A 83 -3.78 -0.33 3.58
N LEU A 84 -4.53 0.19 2.59
CA LEU A 84 -4.14 1.39 1.85
C LEU A 84 -4.06 2.63 2.77
N GLY A 85 -5.06 2.86 3.61
CA GLY A 85 -5.03 3.99 4.55
C GLY A 85 -3.86 3.92 5.53
N ALA A 86 -3.50 2.72 5.98
CA ALA A 86 -2.29 2.51 6.77
C ALA A 86 -1.02 2.83 5.98
N ALA A 87 -0.92 2.39 4.72
CA ALA A 87 0.21 2.69 3.85
C ALA A 87 0.38 4.20 3.61
N GLU A 88 -0.72 4.92 3.35
CA GLU A 88 -0.71 6.38 3.20
C GLU A 88 -0.24 7.09 4.48
N THR A 89 -0.80 6.70 5.63
CA THR A 89 -0.48 7.31 6.93
C THR A 89 0.97 7.05 7.35
N LEU A 90 1.45 5.81 7.17
CA LEU A 90 2.84 5.45 7.46
C LEU A 90 3.81 6.18 6.53
N SER A 91 3.46 6.32 5.25
CA SER A 91 4.28 7.06 4.29
C SER A 91 4.36 8.54 4.65
N TYR A 92 3.24 9.13 5.07
CA TYR A 92 3.18 10.53 5.50
C TYR A 92 4.06 10.76 6.74
N ALA A 93 3.91 9.92 7.78
CA ALA A 93 4.73 9.99 8.99
C ALA A 93 6.22 9.82 8.68
N ALA A 94 6.58 8.90 7.76
CA ALA A 94 7.97 8.72 7.32
C ALA A 94 8.52 9.91 6.55
N ALA A 95 7.71 10.54 5.69
CA ALA A 95 8.09 11.72 4.92
C ALA A 95 8.34 12.94 5.81
N ASN A 96 7.59 13.08 6.90
CA ASN A 96 7.77 14.13 7.90
C ASN A 96 8.93 13.84 8.88
N GLY A 97 9.48 12.62 8.87
CA GLY A 97 10.52 12.21 9.81
C GLY A 97 10.01 11.81 11.21
N ASP A 98 8.70 11.68 11.39
CA ASP A 98 8.08 11.22 12.65
C ASP A 98 8.44 9.74 12.92
N ILE A 99 8.64 8.97 11.85
CA ILE A 99 9.17 7.59 11.88
C ILE A 99 10.19 7.40 10.76
N THR A 100 11.03 6.37 10.87
CA THR A 100 11.96 6.00 9.79
C THR A 100 11.23 5.26 8.68
N ALA A 101 11.78 5.31 7.46
CA ALA A 101 11.29 4.53 6.32
C ALA A 101 11.22 3.03 6.65
N THR A 102 12.23 2.49 7.32
CA THR A 102 12.27 1.09 7.75
C THR A 102 11.16 0.74 8.75
N GLN A 103 10.82 1.64 9.69
CA GLN A 103 9.68 1.44 10.58
C GLN A 103 8.36 1.41 9.80
N ALA A 104 8.17 2.33 8.86
CA ALA A 104 6.98 2.36 8.01
C ALA A 104 6.84 1.09 7.16
N GLU A 105 7.93 0.63 6.52
CA GLU A 105 7.95 -0.61 5.74
C GLU A 105 7.64 -1.84 6.59
N THR A 106 8.23 -1.92 7.79
CA THR A 106 8.06 -3.04 8.71
C THR A 106 6.62 -3.12 9.21
N GLU A 107 6.04 -1.99 9.58
CA GLU A 107 4.66 -1.93 10.07
C GLU A 107 3.67 -2.27 8.95
N LEU A 108 3.85 -1.70 7.76
CA LEU A 108 3.00 -2.01 6.61
C LEU A 108 3.09 -3.49 6.21
N TYR A 109 4.29 -4.06 6.27
CA TYR A 109 4.48 -5.51 6.08
C TYR A 109 3.63 -6.31 7.08
N ALA A 110 3.71 -5.99 8.37
CA ALA A 110 2.95 -6.70 9.41
C ALA A 110 1.43 -6.58 9.20
N ILE A 111 0.95 -5.40 8.79
CA ILE A 111 -0.46 -5.16 8.46
C ILE A 111 -0.92 -6.04 7.29
N ILE A 112 -0.11 -6.16 6.23
CA ILE A 112 -0.43 -7.00 5.07
C ILE A 112 -0.51 -8.48 5.48
N ILE A 113 0.48 -8.96 6.25
CA ILE A 113 0.48 -10.34 6.76
C ILE A 113 -0.77 -10.60 7.58
N ALA A 114 -1.04 -9.77 8.59
CA ALA A 114 -2.18 -9.95 9.47
C ALA A 114 -3.52 -9.85 8.72
N MET A 115 -3.60 -9.01 7.68
CA MET A 115 -4.76 -8.93 6.80
C MET A 115 -5.03 -10.25 6.08
N VAL A 116 -3.99 -10.83 5.47
CA VAL A 116 -4.11 -12.11 4.75
C VAL A 116 -4.39 -13.25 5.72
N GLU A 117 -3.76 -13.23 6.90
CA GLU A 117 -3.96 -14.24 7.96
C GLU A 117 -5.38 -14.23 8.54
N ARG A 118 -6.02 -13.07 8.69
CA ARG A 118 -7.44 -12.97 9.08
C ARG A 118 -8.41 -13.51 8.02
N SER A 119 -7.93 -13.71 6.79
CA SER A 119 -8.69 -14.31 5.67
C SER A 119 -8.34 -15.79 5.46
N LEU A 120 -7.56 -16.39 6.37
CA LEU A 120 -7.33 -17.84 6.48
C LEU A 120 -8.51 -18.54 7.17
#